data_AF-A0A966VGY8-F1
#
_entry.id   AF-A0A966VGY8-F1
#
_cell.length_a   1.000
_cell.length_b   1.000
_cell.length_c   1.000
_cell.angle_alpha   90.00
_cell.angle_beta   90.00
_cell.angle_gamma   90.00
#
_symmetry.space_group_name_H-M   'P 1'
#
loop_
_entity.id
_entity.type
_entity.pdbx_description
1 polymer ?
#
loop_
_entity_poly.entity_id
_entity_poly.type
_entity_poly.pdbx_seq_one_letter_code
_entity_poly.pdbx_strand_id
1 'polypeptide(L)' 'MVKIFAHRGFSHKYPEMTRIAYQAAIDVGADGFECDVRLTKDK' A
#
# COMPACT_ATOMS: atom_id res chain seq x y z
N MET A 1 21.33 -4.23 4.05
CA MET A 1 20.30 -4.57 3.04
C MET A 1 19.27 -3.45 3.04
N VAL A 2 18.79 -3.05 1.87
CA VAL A 2 17.79 -1.97 1.74
C VAL A 2 16.39 -2.58 1.79
N LYS A 3 15.47 -1.96 2.54
CA LYS A 3 14.06 -2.34 2.57
C LYS A 3 13.29 -1.58 1.49
N ILE A 4 12.36 -2.26 0.82
CA ILE A 4 11.50 -1.71 -0.24
C ILE A 4 10.06 -1.67 0.28
N PHE A 5 9.49 -0.46 0.31
CA PHE A 5 8.11 -0.23 0.73
C PHE A 5 7.27 0.18 -0.48
N ALA A 6 6.14 -0.51 -0.69
CA ALA A 6 5.23 -0.22 -1.79
C ALA A 6 4.38 1.03 -1.48
N HIS A 7 4.61 2.11 -2.24
CA HIS A 7 3.93 3.40 -2.08
C HIS A 7 2.43 3.28 -2.41
N ARG A 8 1.57 3.44 -1.41
CA ARG A 8 0.11 3.23 -1.48
C ARG A 8 -0.31 1.84 -1.98
N GLY A 9 0.48 0.81 -1.65
CA GLY A 9 0.37 -0.55 -2.21
C GLY A 9 1.09 -0.69 -3.55
N PHE A 10 0.79 -1.71 -4.35
CA PHE A 10 1.34 -1.85 -5.72
C PHE A 10 0.59 -0.93 -6.72
N SER A 11 0.60 0.36 -6.41
CA SER A 11 -0.14 1.45 -7.08
C SER A 11 0.19 1.61 -8.57
N HIS A 12 1.36 1.13 -9.00
CA HIS A 12 1.72 1.12 -10.42
C HIS A 12 0.83 0.18 -11.26
N LYS A 13 0.31 -0.90 -10.67
CA LYS A 13 -0.51 -1.91 -11.37
C LYS A 13 -1.97 -1.96 -10.92
N TYR A 14 -2.26 -1.52 -9.71
CA TYR A 14 -3.60 -1.59 -9.11
C TYR A 14 -4.02 -0.23 -8.57
N PRO A 15 -5.34 0.07 -8.48
CA PRO A 15 -5.80 1.33 -7.91
C PRO A 15 -5.21 1.54 -6.51
N GLU A 16 -4.55 2.67 -6.30
CA GLU A 16 -3.87 2.98 -5.04
C GLU A 16 -4.83 2.95 -3.83
N MET A 17 -4.28 2.68 -2.64
CA MET A 17 -5.05 2.66 -1.39
C MET A 17 -6.21 1.67 -1.35
N THR A 18 -6.18 0.62 -2.18
CA THR A 18 -7.18 -0.45 -2.17
C THR A 18 -6.62 -1.74 -1.57
N ARG A 19 -7.50 -2.60 -1.08
CA ARG A 19 -7.12 -3.94 -0.58
C ARG A 19 -6.33 -4.73 -1.64
N ILE A 20 -6.71 -4.63 -2.91
CA ILE A 20 -6.02 -5.34 -4.00
C ILE A 20 -4.59 -4.82 -4.21
N ALA A 21 -4.36 -3.51 -4.11
CA ALA A 21 -3.02 -2.95 -4.20
C ALA A 21 -2.12 -3.38 -3.04
N TYR A 22 -2.66 -3.43 -1.81
CA TYR A 22 -1.90 -3.89 -0.64
C TYR A 22 -1.60 -5.39 -0.70
N GLN A 23 -2.57 -6.22 -1.11
CA GLN A 23 -2.34 -7.65 -1.27
C GLN A 23 -1.29 -7.91 -2.34
N ALA A 24 -1.37 -7.22 -3.49
CA ALA A 24 -0.39 -7.37 -4.55
C ALA A 24 1.03 -6.94 -4.11
N ALA A 25 1.16 -5.96 -3.22
CA ALA A 25 2.46 -5.58 -2.64
C ALA A 25 3.07 -6.71 -1.80
N ILE A 26 2.25 -7.43 -1.02
CA ILE A 26 2.67 -8.61 -0.27
C ILE A 26 3.10 -9.72 -1.24
N ASP A 27 2.30 -9.98 -2.27
CA ASP A 27 2.52 -11.08 -3.21
C ASP A 27 3.82 -10.89 -4.03
N VAL A 28 4.24 -9.65 -4.30
CA VAL A 28 5.52 -9.35 -4.97
C VAL A 28 6.71 -9.27 -4.03
N GLY A 29 6.51 -9.49 -2.73
CA GLY A 29 7.59 -9.54 -1.74
C GLY A 29 8.12 -8.18 -1.30
N ALA A 30 7.29 -7.13 -1.27
CA ALA A 30 7.67 -5.88 -0.62
C ALA A 30 7.88 -6.10 0.89
N ASP A 31 8.85 -5.40 1.49
CA ASP A 31 9.09 -5.47 2.95
C ASP A 31 7.96 -4.82 3.76
N GLY A 32 7.15 -3.99 3.09
CA GLY A 32 5.95 -3.37 3.62
C GLY A 32 5.28 -2.50 2.57
N PHE A 33 4.26 -1.75 2.98
CA PHE A 33 3.59 -0.76 2.14
C PHE A 33 3.33 0.52 2.93
N GLU A 34 3.35 1.63 2.22
CA GLU A 34 2.96 2.93 2.76
C GLU A 34 1.43 3.13 2.57
N CYS A 35 0.82 3.91 3.46
CA CYS A 35 -0.62 4.16 3.47
C CYS A 35 -0.92 5.56 4.00
N ASP A 36 -1.73 6.32 3.24
CA ASP A 36 -2.31 7.58 3.68
C ASP A 36 -3.57 7.34 4.52
N VAL A 37 -3.64 7.94 5.71
CA VAL A 37 -4.82 7.87 6.58
C VAL A 37 -5.52 9.22 6.68
N ARG A 38 -6.85 9.21 6.78
CA ARG A 38 -7.67 10.41 7.01
C ARG A 38 -8.72 10.15 8.07
N LEU A 39 -9.03 11.19 8.85
CA LEU A 39 -10.17 11.17 9.77
C LEU A 39 -11.48 11.39 8.99
N THR A 40 -12.53 10.73 9.44
CA THR A 40 -13.90 10.98 8.99
C THR A 40 -14.50 12.14 9.80
N LYS A 41 -15.66 12.65 9.37
CA LYS A 41 -16.32 13.79 10.03
C LYS A 41 -16.80 13.47 11.46
N ASP A 42 -17.09 12.20 11.73
CA ASP A 42 -17.60 11.66 12.98
C ASP A 42 -16.49 11.18 13.94
N LYS A 43 -15.29 11.76 13.83
CA LYS A 43 -14.11 11.46 14.65
C LYS A 43 -13.68 12.66 15.48
#